data_AF-A0A7W8NBP7-F1
#
_entry.id   AF-A0A7W8NBP7-F1
#
_cell.length_a   1.000
_cell.length_b   1.000
_cell.length_c   1.000
_cell.angle_alpha   90.00
_cell.angle_beta   90.00
_cell.angle_gamma   90.00
#
_symmetry.space_group_name_H-M   'P 1'
#
loop_
_entity.id
_entity.type
_entity.pdbx_description
1 polymer ?
#
loop_
_entity_poly.entity_id
_entity_poly.type
_entity_poly.pdbx_seq_one_letter_code
_entity_poly.pdbx_strand_id
1 'polypeptide(L)'
;MADAADQVIMAALRRAGYAAALELREKLSHPGAGVRHPGNLNPSSKPGDYPAIQGGRLAASIGAIPGPGLSVSVGAVNNPPPEARELIERPPSQGGRDYLTKALHDPDIHEAARRAVGL
;
A
#
# COMPACT_ATOMS: atom_id res chain seq x y z
N MET A 1 -13.96 1.09 29.60
CA MET A 1 -12.59 0.55 29.53
C MET A 1 -12.59 -0.47 28.41
N ALA A 2 -11.72 -0.37 27.42
CA ALA A 2 -11.64 -1.39 26.36
C ALA A 2 -11.21 -2.72 26.98
N ASP A 3 -11.91 -3.80 26.66
CA ASP A 3 -11.66 -5.14 27.19
C ASP A 3 -10.24 -5.61 26.82
N ALA A 4 -9.63 -6.50 27.61
CA ALA A 4 -8.32 -7.07 27.32
C ALA A 4 -8.30 -7.74 25.93
N ALA A 5 -9.42 -8.34 25.51
CA ALA A 5 -9.61 -8.88 24.17
C ALA A 5 -9.47 -7.80 23.09
N ASP A 6 -10.09 -6.63 23.27
CA ASP A 6 -9.99 -5.51 22.32
C ASP A 6 -8.55 -5.00 22.21
N GLN A 7 -7.81 -4.97 23.31
CA GLN A 7 -6.41 -4.54 23.31
C GLN A 7 -5.53 -5.52 22.52
N VAL A 8 -5.76 -6.83 22.67
CA VAL A 8 -5.04 -7.86 21.92
C VAL A 8 -5.37 -7.78 20.43
N ILE A 9 -6.65 -7.63 20.07
CA ILE A 9 -7.10 -7.50 18.68
C ILE A 9 -6.46 -6.25 18.05
N MET A 10 -6.51 -5.10 18.73
CA MET A 10 -5.94 -3.86 18.22
C MET A 10 -4.41 -3.94 18.09
N ALA A 11 -3.73 -4.64 19.00
CA ALA A 11 -2.30 -4.89 18.89
C ALA A 11 -1.98 -5.77 17.66
N ALA A 12 -2.77 -6.82 17.40
CA ALA A 12 -2.61 -7.68 16.24
C ALA A 12 -2.85 -6.91 14.93
N LEU A 13 -3.93 -6.12 14.85
CA LEU A 13 -4.24 -5.29 13.67
C LEU A 13 -3.15 -4.26 13.38
N ARG A 14 -2.57 -3.64 14.42
CA ARG A 14 -1.45 -2.71 14.27
C ARG A 14 -0.20 -3.41 13.72
N ARG A 15 0.13 -4.61 14.20
CA ARG A 15 1.27 -5.40 13.69
C ARG A 15 1.07 -5.82 12.24
N ALA A 16 -0.10 -6.37 11.91
CA ALA A 16 -0.47 -6.76 10.56
C ALA A 16 -0.40 -5.57 9.58
N GLY A 17 -1.00 -4.44 9.97
CA GLY A 17 -0.98 -3.21 9.18
C GLY A 17 0.42 -2.65 8.97
N TYR A 18 1.24 -2.63 10.03
CA TYR A 18 2.63 -2.18 9.92
C TYR A 18 3.45 -3.04 8.96
N ALA A 19 3.33 -4.37 9.05
CA ALA A 19 4.04 -5.30 8.18
C ALA A 19 3.62 -5.15 6.71
N ALA A 20 2.31 -5.07 6.45
CA ALA A 20 1.78 -4.83 5.10
C ALA A 20 2.24 -3.47 4.54
N ALA A 21 2.24 -2.42 5.36
CA ALA A 21 2.71 -1.10 4.96
C ALA A 21 4.22 -1.09 4.66
N LEU A 22 5.02 -1.87 5.39
CA LEU A 22 6.45 -2.02 5.13
C LEU A 22 6.70 -2.72 3.80
N GLU A 23 5.99 -3.82 3.54
CA GLU A 23 6.08 -4.56 2.27
C GLU A 23 5.69 -3.69 1.07
N LEU A 24 4.59 -2.92 1.20
CA LEU A 24 4.19 -1.97 0.17
C LEU A 24 5.26 -0.89 -0.06
N ARG A 25 5.88 -0.36 1.00
CA ARG A 25 6.98 0.62 0.86
C ARG A 25 8.18 0.00 0.14
N GLU A 26 8.54 -1.22 0.48
CA GLU A 26 9.67 -1.92 -0.12
C GLU A 26 9.46 -2.11 -1.62
N LYS A 27 8.28 -2.59 -2.02
CA LYS A 27 7.89 -2.75 -3.43
C LYS A 27 7.87 -1.43 -4.19
N LEU A 28 7.52 -0.33 -3.53
CA LEU A 28 7.57 1.02 -4.09
C LEU A 28 8.99 1.62 -4.14
N SER A 29 9.91 1.13 -3.31
CA SER A 29 11.28 1.66 -3.20
C SER A 29 12.26 1.01 -4.17
N HIS A 30 11.88 -0.09 -4.81
CA HIS A 30 12.72 -0.80 -5.78
C HIS A 30 12.43 -0.39 -7.23
N PRO A 31 13.45 -0.32 -8.10
CA PRO A 31 13.25 -0.03 -9.51
C PRO A 31 12.48 -1.16 -10.20
N GLY A 32 11.33 -0.82 -10.78
CA GLY A 32 10.68 -1.61 -11.82
C GLY A 32 11.30 -1.32 -13.18
N ALA A 33 11.81 -2.33 -13.88
CA ALA A 33 12.46 -2.19 -15.18
C ALA A 33 11.44 -2.02 -16.32
N GLY A 34 10.77 -0.87 -16.45
CA GLY A 34 9.80 -0.73 -17.54
C GLY A 34 9.42 0.65 -18.05
N VAL A 35 8.35 0.64 -18.84
CA VAL A 35 7.94 1.65 -19.81
C VAL A 35 7.20 2.81 -19.14
N ARG A 36 7.51 4.03 -19.56
CA ARG A 36 6.80 5.24 -19.12
C ARG A 36 5.48 5.39 -19.89
N HIS A 37 4.36 5.10 -19.24
CA HIS A 37 3.04 5.33 -19.80
C HIS A 37 2.65 6.82 -19.81
N PRO A 38 1.81 7.29 -20.76
CA PRO A 38 1.30 8.65 -20.76
C PRO A 38 0.63 9.02 -19.42
N GLY A 39 0.89 10.23 -18.93
CA GLY A 39 0.38 10.72 -17.64
C GLY A 39 1.18 10.25 -16.42
N ASN A 40 2.17 9.36 -16.56
CA ASN A 40 2.94 8.88 -15.41
C ASN A 40 4.21 9.72 -15.16
N LEU A 41 4.34 10.23 -13.92
CA LEU A 41 5.55 10.90 -13.44
C LEU A 41 6.76 9.96 -13.55
N ASN A 42 6.64 8.73 -13.03
CA ASN A 42 7.69 7.70 -13.10
C ASN A 42 7.29 6.51 -14.00
N PRO A 43 8.26 5.85 -14.68
CA PRO A 43 8.03 4.62 -15.48
C PRO A 43 7.36 3.52 -14.65
N SER A 44 6.65 2.55 -15.23
CA SER A 44 6.24 1.31 -14.51
C SER A 44 6.82 0.10 -15.22
N SER A 45 7.08 -1.00 -14.49
CA SER A 45 7.75 -2.18 -15.06
C SER A 45 6.98 -2.80 -16.25
N LYS A 46 5.64 -2.78 -16.21
CA LYS A 46 4.64 -3.16 -17.23
C LYS A 46 3.31 -2.45 -16.92
N PRO A 47 2.29 -2.47 -17.82
CA PRO A 47 0.90 -2.29 -17.39
C PRO A 47 0.59 -3.24 -16.24
N GLY A 48 -0.02 -2.77 -15.15
CA GLY A 48 -0.21 -3.60 -13.96
C GLY A 48 0.82 -3.41 -12.85
N ASP A 49 2.06 -3.01 -13.16
CA ASP A 49 3.15 -3.04 -12.18
C ASP A 49 3.26 -1.79 -11.31
N TYR A 50 3.94 -1.94 -10.17
CA TYR A 50 4.34 -0.80 -9.34
C TYR A 50 5.14 0.21 -10.18
N PRO A 51 4.97 1.52 -9.94
CA PRO A 51 5.83 2.52 -10.56
C PRO A 51 7.29 2.25 -10.17
N ALA A 52 8.23 2.52 -11.08
CA ALA A 52 9.64 2.65 -10.77
C ALA A 52 9.83 3.67 -9.63
N ILE A 53 10.60 3.24 -8.62
CA ILE A 53 11.01 3.96 -7.41
C ILE A 53 10.11 5.16 -7.10
N GLN A 54 9.04 4.92 -6.35
CA GLN A 54 8.32 5.97 -5.65
C GLN A 54 9.08 6.31 -4.38
N GLY A 55 10.22 6.99 -4.52
CA GLY A 55 10.96 7.52 -3.37
C GLY A 55 10.29 8.77 -2.78
N GLY A 56 10.83 9.28 -1.67
CA GLY A 56 10.42 10.56 -1.12
C GLY A 56 9.03 10.54 -0.45
N ARG A 57 8.21 11.56 -0.72
CA ARG A 57 6.98 11.83 0.04
C ARG A 57 5.92 10.73 -0.11
N LEU A 58 5.84 10.05 -1.26
CA LEU A 58 4.84 8.98 -1.44
C LEU A 58 5.19 7.74 -0.62
N ALA A 59 6.40 7.18 -0.73
CA ALA A 59 6.83 6.07 0.13
C ALA A 59 6.75 6.42 1.63
N ALA A 60 7.14 7.65 2.00
CA ALA A 60 7.03 8.13 3.37
C ALA A 60 5.57 8.21 3.86
N SER A 61 4.62 8.44 2.94
CA SER A 61 3.20 8.50 3.25
C SER A 61 2.53 7.15 3.44
N ILE A 62 3.18 6.05 3.06
CA ILE A 62 2.58 4.73 3.24
C ILE A 62 2.42 4.41 4.73
N GLY A 63 1.25 3.93 5.11
CA GLY A 63 0.92 3.59 6.48
C GLY A 63 -0.26 2.64 6.53
N ALA A 64 -0.76 2.41 7.75
CA ALA A 64 -1.90 1.56 7.98
C ALA A 64 -2.80 2.13 9.07
N ILE A 65 -4.11 1.93 8.94
CA ILE A 65 -5.12 2.31 9.92
C ILE A 65 -6.03 1.09 10.16
N PRO A 66 -6.30 0.71 11.42
CA PRO A 66 -7.32 -0.28 11.72
C PRO A 66 -8.67 0.13 11.11
N GLY A 67 -9.29 -0.79 10.39
CA GLY A 67 -10.63 -0.63 9.84
C GLY A 67 -11.70 -1.20 10.77
N PRO A 68 -12.97 -1.22 10.33
CA PRO A 68 -14.04 -1.86 11.09
C PRO A 68 -13.79 -3.37 11.22
N GLY A 69 -14.06 -3.92 12.42
CA GLY A 69 -13.88 -5.34 12.71
C GLY A 69 -12.41 -5.78 12.68
N LEU A 70 -12.13 -6.90 12.02
CA LEU A 70 -10.78 -7.48 11.89
C LEU A 70 -10.05 -7.03 10.62
N SER A 71 -10.32 -5.79 10.17
CA SER A 71 -9.73 -5.25 8.95
C SER A 71 -8.64 -4.22 9.25
N VAL A 72 -7.72 -4.05 8.30
CA VAL A 72 -6.71 -2.99 8.32
C VAL A 72 -6.58 -2.40 6.93
N SER A 73 -6.67 -1.08 6.84
CA SER A 73 -6.46 -0.32 5.61
C SER A 73 -4.98 0.01 5.48
N VAL A 74 -4.39 -0.28 4.32
CA VAL A 74 -2.97 -0.03 4.03
C VAL A 74 -2.86 0.81 2.77
N GLY A 75 -2.05 1.86 2.80
CA GLY A 75 -1.91 2.78 1.65
C GLY A 75 -1.30 4.12 2.04
N ALA A 76 -1.52 5.15 1.23
CA ALA A 76 -1.02 6.50 1.48
C ALA A 76 -1.84 7.19 2.61
N VAL A 77 -1.41 6.95 3.84
CA VAL A 77 -2.12 7.32 5.09
C VAL A 77 -1.45 8.52 5.79
N ASN A 78 -0.11 8.56 5.78
CA ASN A 78 0.68 9.51 6.56
C ASN A 78 0.97 10.77 5.74
N ASN A 79 0.08 11.77 5.78
CA ASN A 79 0.25 13.02 5.02
C ASN A 79 0.52 12.75 3.51
N PRO A 80 -0.43 12.09 2.81
CA PRO A 80 -0.26 11.72 1.41
C PRO A 80 0.00 12.97 0.56
N PRO A 81 1.04 12.96 -0.29
CA PRO A 81 1.26 14.09 -1.19
C PRO A 81 0.18 14.11 -2.30
N PRO A 82 -0.04 15.24 -2.99
CA PRO A 82 -1.11 15.37 -3.99
C PRO A 82 -1.08 14.28 -5.08
N GLU A 83 0.11 13.86 -5.50
CA GLU A 83 0.30 12.78 -6.47
C GLU A 83 -0.21 11.41 -5.97
N ALA A 84 -0.33 11.18 -4.65
CA ALA A 84 -0.97 9.99 -4.11
C ALA A 84 -2.44 9.92 -4.48
N ARG A 85 -3.11 11.07 -4.59
CA ARG A 85 -4.53 11.17 -4.94
C ARG A 85 -4.76 10.90 -6.42
N GLU A 86 -3.88 11.41 -7.28
CA GLU A 86 -3.89 11.10 -8.73
C GLU A 86 -3.67 9.60 -9.01
N LEU A 87 -3.01 8.93 -8.08
CA LEU A 87 -2.77 7.49 -8.09
C LEU A 87 -3.97 6.66 -7.58
N ILE A 88 -4.82 7.24 -6.72
CA ILE A 88 -6.03 6.61 -6.16
C ILE A 88 -7.28 6.83 -7.04
N GLU A 89 -7.41 8.00 -7.65
CA GLU A 89 -8.69 8.49 -8.22
C GLU A 89 -8.74 8.47 -9.76
N ARG A 90 -7.79 7.85 -10.45
CA ARG A 90 -7.73 7.90 -11.92
C ARG A 90 -8.90 7.18 -12.59
N PRO A 91 -9.65 7.82 -13.51
CA PRO A 91 -10.66 7.14 -14.32
C PRO A 91 -10.02 6.04 -15.18
N PRO A 92 -10.69 4.89 -15.38
CA PRO A 92 -10.19 3.83 -16.25
C PRO A 92 -9.82 4.32 -17.67
N SER A 93 -10.53 5.33 -18.17
CA SER A 93 -10.34 5.95 -19.48
C SER A 93 -9.04 6.76 -19.63
N GLN A 94 -8.38 7.11 -18.53
CA GLN A 94 -7.09 7.83 -18.54
C GLN A 94 -5.89 6.88 -18.40
N GLY A 95 -6.12 5.56 -18.43
CA GLY A 95 -5.13 4.57 -18.06
C GLY A 95 -4.92 4.59 -16.55
N GLY A 96 -5.65 3.73 -15.84
CA GLY A 96 -5.51 3.56 -14.40
C GLY A 96 -4.13 2.99 -14.05
N ARG A 97 -3.52 3.47 -12.97
CA ARG A 97 -2.42 2.71 -12.37
C ARG A 97 -3.01 1.60 -11.52
N ASP A 98 -2.88 0.38 -12.00
CA ASP A 98 -3.22 -0.85 -11.31
C ASP A 98 -2.49 -1.05 -9.98
N TYR A 99 -1.56 -0.19 -9.54
CA TYR A 99 -0.71 -0.51 -8.39
C TYR A 99 -1.48 -0.61 -7.05
N LEU A 100 -2.57 0.14 -6.83
CA LEU A 100 -3.40 -0.03 -5.63
C LEU A 100 -4.29 -1.26 -5.73
N THR A 101 -4.88 -1.50 -6.91
CA THR A 101 -5.59 -2.75 -7.21
C THR A 101 -4.66 -3.95 -7.07
N LYS A 102 -3.40 -3.82 -7.50
CA LYS A 102 -2.35 -4.80 -7.37
C LYS A 102 -1.93 -4.96 -5.91
N ALA A 103 -1.69 -3.88 -5.18
CA ALA A 103 -1.38 -3.93 -3.75
C ALA A 103 -2.51 -4.60 -2.96
N LEU A 104 -3.77 -4.32 -3.32
CA LEU A 104 -4.95 -4.97 -2.76
C LEU A 104 -4.97 -6.48 -3.02
N HIS A 105 -4.42 -6.92 -4.16
CA HIS A 105 -4.34 -8.32 -4.57
C HIS A 105 -2.93 -8.92 -4.44
N ASP A 106 -1.98 -8.23 -3.79
CA ASP A 106 -0.56 -8.64 -3.77
C ASP A 106 -0.35 -9.69 -2.67
N PRO A 107 -0.06 -10.95 -3.03
CA PRO A 107 0.03 -12.03 -2.07
C PRO A 107 1.10 -11.79 -1.01
N ASP A 108 2.18 -11.08 -1.34
CA ASP A 108 3.29 -10.82 -0.42
C ASP A 108 2.87 -9.83 0.67
N ILE A 109 2.06 -8.83 0.33
CA ILE A 109 1.51 -7.87 1.30
C ILE A 109 0.57 -8.59 2.28
N HIS A 110 -0.27 -9.49 1.77
CA HIS A 110 -1.16 -10.31 2.59
C HIS A 110 -0.38 -11.31 3.45
N GLU A 111 0.69 -11.90 2.92
CA GLU A 111 1.56 -12.81 3.67
C GLU A 111 2.34 -12.08 4.78
N ALA A 112 2.85 -10.88 4.50
CA ALA A 112 3.49 -10.04 5.51
C ALA A 112 2.55 -9.74 6.68
N ALA A 113 1.28 -9.43 6.39
CA ALA A 113 0.25 -9.22 7.42
C ALA A 113 -0.01 -10.49 8.25
N ARG A 114 -0.15 -11.66 7.60
CA ARG A 114 -0.41 -12.95 8.28
C ARG A 114 0.76 -13.37 9.18
N ARG A 115 1.99 -13.33 8.66
CA ARG A 115 3.21 -13.68 9.42
C ARG A 115 3.37 -12.80 10.66
N ALA A 116 3.01 -11.52 10.58
CA ALA A 116 3.12 -10.57 11.69
C ALA A 116 2.20 -10.90 12.88
N VAL A 117 1.18 -11.73 12.67
CA VAL A 117 0.24 -12.19 13.71
C VAL A 117 0.29 -13.69 13.96
N GLY A 118 1.25 -14.40 13.35
CA GLY A 118 1.45 -15.85 13.55
C GLY A 118 0.49 -16.74 12.76
N LEU A 119 0.01 -16.28 11.61
CA LEU A 119 -0.83 -17.02 10.66
C LEU A 119 -0.07 -17.40 9.37
#